data_AF-A0A7C6MFR2-F1
#
_entry.id   AF-A0A7C6MFR2-F1
#
_cell.length_a   1.000
_cell.length_b   1.000
_cell.length_c   1.000
_cell.angle_alpha   90.00
_cell.angle_beta   90.00
_cell.angle_gamma   90.00
#
_symmetry.space_group_name_H-M   'P 1'
#
loop_
_entity.id
_entity.type
_entity.pdbx_description
1 polymer ?
#
loop_
_entity_poly.entity_id
_entity_poly.type
_entity_poly.pdbx_seq_one_letter_code
_entity_poly.pdbx_strand_id
1 'polypeptide(L)'
;MARGGETPPPARYGEWPTPDTTGPRYPAVTETGSLSSTADGQVIERTTVTGRLTVRHDNVTVRDVTVRGTGTYMVQVLAKEDGSCPANVRFEYVEVDGALAAENDIPLYSPDCGYTFDRGHVHNVGRSSRVRNDTTISNSYIYSDRTGDSRAHRGGVANNGGSNNALINNVIKCSGVGCSAALPMYGDVAPVEDYLIQHNLLSTTGRYCAFGGSLASKPYPNGSNIRFIDNHFSTEFFDTCGKSGAVAGFANNVRGNEFTGNVWHETGLPLTG
;
A
#
# COMPACT_ATOMS: atom_id res chain seq x y z
N MET A 1 21.79 42.05 -19.20
CA MET A 1 21.82 40.59 -19.46
C MET A 1 20.86 39.94 -18.46
N ALA A 2 19.72 39.46 -18.94
CA ALA A 2 18.73 38.78 -18.10
C ALA A 2 19.18 37.33 -17.88
N ARG A 3 19.23 36.89 -16.61
CA ARG A 3 19.46 35.48 -16.27
C ARG A 3 18.23 34.69 -16.68
N GLY A 4 18.39 33.79 -17.65
CA GLY A 4 17.36 32.84 -18.02
C GLY A 4 16.99 31.99 -16.81
N GLY A 5 15.71 32.00 -16.44
CA GLY A 5 15.17 31.04 -15.50
C GLY A 5 15.25 29.67 -16.15
N GLU A 6 16.10 28.80 -15.61
CA GLU A 6 16.01 27.38 -15.89
C GLU A 6 14.64 26.91 -15.42
N THR A 7 13.83 26.45 -16.37
CA THR A 7 12.65 25.66 -16.09
C THR A 7 13.09 24.48 -15.21
N PRO A 8 12.50 24.27 -14.02
CA PRO A 8 12.81 23.12 -13.20
C PRO A 8 12.68 21.85 -14.05
N PRO A 9 13.60 20.87 -13.90
CA PRO A 9 13.41 19.58 -14.56
C PRO A 9 12.02 19.05 -14.19
N PRO A 10 11.29 18.41 -15.13
CA PRO A 10 10.00 17.82 -14.80
C PRO A 10 10.18 16.92 -13.58
N ALA A 11 9.28 17.06 -12.60
CA ALA A 11 9.33 16.23 -11.41
C ALA A 11 9.40 14.76 -11.86
N ARG A 12 10.46 14.06 -11.45
CA ARG A 12 10.75 12.66 -11.82
C ARG A 12 9.56 11.73 -11.54
N TYR A 13 8.74 12.14 -10.59
CA TYR A 13 7.51 11.54 -10.16
C TYR A 13 6.43 12.63 -10.29
N GLY A 14 5.27 12.30 -10.85
CA GLY A 14 4.20 13.27 -11.13
C GLY A 14 3.62 13.90 -9.86
N GLU A 15 2.44 14.52 -9.96
CA GLU A 15 1.74 15.01 -8.77
C GLU A 15 1.37 13.85 -7.81
N TRP A 16 1.29 14.17 -6.51
CA TRP A 16 0.84 13.21 -5.50
C TRP A 16 -0.56 12.70 -5.83
N PRO A 17 -0.82 11.39 -5.72
CA PRO A 17 -2.17 10.85 -5.85
C PRO A 17 -3.13 11.52 -4.86
N THR A 18 -4.33 11.80 -5.34
CA THR A 18 -5.48 12.28 -4.58
C THR A 18 -6.69 11.40 -4.86
N PRO A 19 -7.75 11.43 -4.02
CA PRO A 19 -9.00 10.73 -4.32
C PRO A 19 -9.52 10.98 -5.74
N ASP A 20 -9.44 12.21 -6.24
CA ASP A 20 -9.93 12.59 -7.58
C ASP A 20 -9.08 12.04 -8.74
N THR A 21 -7.82 11.67 -8.47
CA THR A 21 -6.88 11.14 -9.47
C THR A 21 -6.71 9.62 -9.40
N THR A 22 -7.44 8.97 -8.48
CA THR A 22 -7.37 7.54 -8.20
C THR A 22 -8.76 6.91 -8.16
N GLY A 23 -8.82 5.58 -8.20
CA GLY A 23 -10.09 4.86 -8.33
C GLY A 23 -10.71 5.01 -9.73
N PRO A 24 -11.96 4.54 -9.92
CA PRO A 24 -12.58 4.47 -11.23
C PRO A 24 -12.74 5.83 -11.90
N ARG A 25 -12.29 5.92 -13.16
CA ARG A 25 -12.45 7.14 -13.97
C ARG A 25 -13.83 7.26 -14.59
N TYR A 26 -14.51 6.13 -14.71
CA TYR A 26 -15.82 6.03 -15.34
C TYR A 26 -16.80 5.36 -14.38
N PRO A 27 -18.08 5.77 -14.40
CA PRO A 27 -19.11 5.08 -13.66
C PRO A 27 -19.20 3.61 -14.07
N ALA A 28 -19.50 2.77 -13.08
CA ALA A 28 -19.88 1.38 -13.29
C ALA A 28 -21.12 1.28 -14.18
N VAL A 29 -21.16 0.25 -15.03
CA VAL A 29 -22.29 -0.08 -15.90
C VAL A 29 -23.01 -1.34 -15.45
N THR A 30 -22.38 -2.11 -14.56
CA THR A 30 -22.94 -3.32 -13.96
C THR A 30 -22.67 -3.35 -12.47
N GLU A 31 -23.48 -4.10 -11.74
CA GLU A 31 -23.24 -4.45 -10.35
C GLU A 31 -23.37 -5.97 -10.21
N THR A 32 -22.49 -6.57 -9.42
CA THR A 32 -22.49 -8.02 -9.16
C THR A 32 -22.16 -8.31 -7.69
N GLY A 33 -22.42 -9.56 -7.29
CA GLY A 33 -22.00 -10.09 -6.00
C GLY A 33 -20.49 -10.33 -5.93
N SER A 34 -20.07 -11.49 -5.44
CA SER A 34 -18.67 -11.92 -5.60
C SER A 34 -18.37 -12.22 -7.06
N LEU A 35 -17.16 -11.90 -7.49
CA LEU A 35 -16.68 -12.08 -8.86
C LEU A 35 -15.33 -12.78 -8.85
N SER A 36 -15.15 -13.75 -9.73
CA SER A 36 -13.85 -14.39 -9.96
C SER A 36 -13.46 -14.28 -11.42
N SER A 37 -12.17 -14.13 -11.70
CA SER A 37 -11.67 -14.30 -13.06
C SER A 37 -11.97 -15.72 -13.56
N THR A 38 -12.26 -15.88 -14.85
CA THR A 38 -12.68 -17.16 -15.47
C THR A 38 -11.80 -17.60 -16.62
N ALA A 39 -10.86 -16.76 -17.08
CA ALA A 39 -9.93 -17.09 -18.16
C ALA A 39 -8.71 -16.16 -18.13
N ASP A 40 -7.62 -16.62 -18.75
CA ASP A 40 -6.44 -15.80 -18.98
C ASP A 40 -6.77 -14.63 -19.90
N GLY A 41 -6.12 -13.49 -19.69
CA GLY A 41 -6.33 -12.27 -20.48
C GLY A 41 -7.68 -11.58 -20.24
N GLN A 42 -8.48 -12.05 -19.28
CA GLN A 42 -9.77 -11.44 -19.00
C GLN A 42 -9.62 -9.99 -18.56
N VAL A 43 -10.49 -9.13 -19.10
CA VAL A 43 -10.68 -7.77 -18.62
C VAL A 43 -11.97 -7.72 -17.80
N ILE A 44 -11.84 -7.31 -16.53
CA ILE A 44 -12.98 -7.01 -15.65
C ILE A 44 -13.02 -5.49 -15.53
N GLU A 45 -14.07 -4.86 -16.05
CA GLU A 45 -14.13 -3.41 -16.07
C GLU A 45 -15.51 -2.83 -15.79
N ARG A 46 -15.54 -1.60 -15.28
CA ARG A 46 -16.76 -0.79 -15.10
C ARG A 46 -17.87 -1.56 -14.38
N THR A 47 -17.50 -2.26 -13.31
CA THR A 47 -18.43 -3.01 -12.49
C THR A 47 -18.27 -2.64 -11.03
N THR A 48 -19.36 -2.67 -10.28
CA THR A 48 -19.33 -2.64 -8.82
C THR A 48 -19.43 -4.07 -8.30
N VAL A 49 -18.42 -4.51 -7.55
CA VAL A 49 -18.39 -5.82 -6.89
C VAL A 49 -18.82 -5.64 -5.43
N THR A 50 -19.99 -6.17 -5.08
CA THR A 50 -20.54 -6.09 -3.72
C THR A 50 -20.10 -7.24 -2.81
N GLY A 51 -19.42 -8.23 -3.38
CA GLY A 51 -18.77 -9.32 -2.65
C GLY A 51 -17.25 -9.24 -2.73
N ARG A 52 -16.60 -10.40 -2.86
CA ARG A 52 -15.16 -10.53 -3.06
C ARG A 52 -14.82 -10.58 -4.54
N LEU A 53 -13.77 -9.87 -4.94
CA LEU A 53 -13.11 -10.02 -6.24
C LEU A 53 -11.89 -10.93 -6.11
N THR A 54 -11.87 -12.05 -6.84
CA THR A 54 -10.76 -13.02 -6.82
C THR A 54 -10.16 -13.20 -8.22
N VAL A 55 -8.84 -13.06 -8.33
CA VAL A 55 -8.11 -13.34 -9.57
C VAL A 55 -7.24 -14.59 -9.39
N ARG A 56 -7.33 -15.51 -10.36
CA ARG A 56 -6.57 -16.77 -10.42
C ARG A 56 -5.96 -17.06 -11.79
N HIS A 57 -6.25 -16.25 -12.81
CA HIS A 57 -5.82 -16.48 -14.19
C HIS A 57 -4.73 -15.49 -14.60
N ASP A 58 -3.92 -15.87 -15.60
CA ASP A 58 -2.81 -15.05 -16.09
C ASP A 58 -3.31 -13.83 -16.89
N ASN A 59 -2.55 -12.75 -16.89
CA ASN A 59 -2.79 -11.54 -17.70
C ASN A 59 -4.17 -10.89 -17.48
N VAL A 60 -4.80 -11.12 -16.32
CA VAL A 60 -6.08 -10.49 -15.97
C VAL A 60 -5.86 -9.02 -15.65
N THR A 61 -6.68 -8.17 -16.26
CA THR A 61 -6.74 -6.73 -15.95
C THR A 61 -8.08 -6.40 -15.32
N VAL A 62 -8.05 -5.85 -14.12
CA VAL A 62 -9.22 -5.26 -13.46
C VAL A 62 -9.07 -3.76 -13.56
N ARG A 63 -10.02 -3.07 -14.19
CA ARG A 63 -9.93 -1.61 -14.37
C ARG A 63 -11.22 -0.85 -14.20
N ASP A 64 -11.17 0.33 -13.59
CA ASP A 64 -12.35 1.16 -13.35
C ASP A 64 -13.46 0.37 -12.60
N VAL A 65 -13.06 -0.31 -11.53
CA VAL A 65 -13.92 -1.18 -10.70
C VAL A 65 -13.98 -0.64 -9.28
N THR A 66 -15.17 -0.62 -8.69
CA THR A 66 -15.35 -0.39 -7.24
C THR A 66 -15.65 -1.73 -6.56
N VAL A 67 -14.94 -2.03 -5.48
CA VAL A 67 -15.19 -3.19 -4.62
C VAL A 67 -15.67 -2.70 -3.25
N ARG A 68 -16.89 -3.11 -2.87
CA ARG A 68 -17.58 -2.69 -1.63
C ARG A 68 -18.03 -3.86 -0.75
N GLY A 69 -17.30 -4.97 -0.81
CA GLY A 69 -17.60 -6.19 -0.07
C GLY A 69 -17.52 -6.08 1.46
N THR A 70 -18.15 -7.03 2.15
CA THR A 70 -18.19 -7.10 3.63
C THR A 70 -17.32 -8.22 4.21
N GLY A 71 -16.50 -8.87 3.38
CA GLY A 71 -15.66 -9.98 3.79
C GLY A 71 -14.25 -9.52 4.15
N THR A 72 -13.58 -10.27 5.03
CA THR A 72 -12.22 -9.96 5.51
C THR A 72 -11.20 -9.68 4.44
N TYR A 73 -11.34 -10.30 3.26
CA TYR A 73 -10.54 -10.01 2.08
C TYR A 73 -11.49 -9.64 0.96
N MET A 74 -11.40 -8.40 0.47
CA MET A 74 -12.29 -7.87 -0.58
C MET A 74 -11.72 -8.12 -1.96
N VAL A 75 -10.39 -8.01 -2.12
CA VAL A 75 -9.64 -8.29 -3.34
C VAL A 75 -8.52 -9.28 -3.02
N GLN A 76 -8.44 -10.35 -3.80
CA GLN A 76 -7.41 -11.38 -3.66
C GLN A 76 -6.85 -11.81 -5.00
N VAL A 77 -5.55 -12.07 -5.02
CA VAL A 77 -4.89 -12.87 -6.05
C VAL A 77 -4.44 -14.17 -5.40
N LEU A 78 -4.93 -15.28 -5.93
CA LEU A 78 -4.71 -16.61 -5.39
C LEU A 78 -4.05 -17.50 -6.44
N ALA A 79 -3.35 -18.54 -5.96
CA ALA A 79 -2.77 -19.55 -6.85
C ALA A 79 -3.82 -20.19 -7.77
N LYS A 80 -3.37 -20.61 -8.95
CA LYS A 80 -4.08 -21.48 -9.87
C LYS A 80 -4.35 -22.84 -9.22
N GLU A 81 -5.18 -23.65 -9.88
CA GLU A 81 -5.47 -25.02 -9.41
C GLU A 81 -4.21 -25.90 -9.34
N ASP A 82 -3.22 -25.63 -10.19
CA ASP A 82 -1.92 -26.32 -10.18
C ASP A 82 -0.95 -25.81 -9.10
N GLY A 83 -1.37 -24.84 -8.28
CA GLY A 83 -0.56 -24.23 -7.22
C GLY A 83 0.39 -23.13 -7.68
N SER A 84 0.51 -22.86 -8.98
CA SER A 84 1.32 -21.74 -9.49
C SER A 84 0.61 -20.40 -9.30
N CYS A 85 1.38 -19.32 -9.15
CA CYS A 85 0.79 -17.97 -9.09
C CYS A 85 0.43 -17.47 -10.49
N PRO A 86 -0.70 -16.74 -10.65
CA PRO A 86 -1.00 -16.08 -11.90
C PRO A 86 0.00 -14.96 -12.19
N ALA A 87 0.44 -14.87 -13.43
CA ALA A 87 1.36 -13.86 -13.94
C ALA A 87 0.59 -12.62 -14.42
N ASN A 88 1.24 -11.46 -14.36
CA ASN A 88 0.77 -10.21 -14.97
C ASN A 88 -0.66 -9.78 -14.54
N VAL A 89 -1.05 -10.03 -13.29
CA VAL A 89 -2.31 -9.54 -12.74
C VAL A 89 -2.21 -8.03 -12.44
N ARG A 90 -3.12 -7.25 -13.01
CA ARG A 90 -3.14 -5.78 -12.89
C ARG A 90 -4.48 -5.29 -12.38
N PHE A 91 -4.43 -4.43 -11.37
CA PHE A 91 -5.55 -3.61 -10.92
C PHE A 91 -5.21 -2.16 -11.26
N GLU A 92 -6.04 -1.49 -12.05
CA GLU A 92 -5.80 -0.13 -12.54
C GLU A 92 -7.04 0.73 -12.26
N TYR A 93 -6.90 1.87 -11.58
CA TYR A 93 -8.05 2.73 -11.29
C TYR A 93 -9.16 1.96 -10.53
N VAL A 94 -8.76 1.17 -9.54
CA VAL A 94 -9.67 0.36 -8.70
C VAL A 94 -9.91 1.07 -7.38
N GLU A 95 -11.17 1.14 -6.97
CA GLU A 95 -11.57 1.63 -5.65
C GLU A 95 -11.95 0.46 -4.74
N VAL A 96 -11.51 0.54 -3.49
CA VAL A 96 -11.89 -0.36 -2.41
C VAL A 96 -12.48 0.47 -1.29
N ASP A 97 -13.81 0.39 -1.18
CA ASP A 97 -14.58 1.08 -0.15
C ASP A 97 -14.95 0.12 0.97
N GLY A 98 -14.29 0.28 2.13
CA GLY A 98 -14.51 -0.54 3.31
C GLY A 98 -15.68 -0.11 4.19
N ALA A 99 -16.53 0.83 3.77
CA ALA A 99 -17.62 1.36 4.61
C ALA A 99 -18.51 0.26 5.22
N LEU A 100 -18.67 -0.86 4.51
CA LEU A 100 -19.48 -2.02 4.91
C LEU A 100 -18.66 -3.18 5.52
N ALA A 101 -17.33 -3.08 5.53
CA ALA A 101 -16.45 -4.08 6.12
C ALA A 101 -16.32 -3.90 7.64
N ALA A 102 -15.93 -4.96 8.34
CA ALA A 102 -15.54 -4.84 9.73
C ALA A 102 -14.23 -4.05 9.82
N GLU A 103 -14.02 -3.31 10.91
CA GLU A 103 -12.81 -2.49 11.05
C GLU A 103 -11.52 -3.32 10.99
N ASN A 104 -11.55 -4.55 11.50
CA ASN A 104 -10.39 -5.45 11.52
C ASN A 104 -10.13 -6.21 10.21
N ASP A 105 -10.95 -6.01 9.18
CA ASP A 105 -10.80 -6.63 7.87
C ASP A 105 -9.59 -6.08 7.10
N ILE A 106 -9.05 -6.88 6.18
CA ILE A 106 -7.88 -6.56 5.35
C ILE A 106 -8.28 -6.61 3.87
N PRO A 107 -8.82 -5.51 3.32
CA PRO A 107 -9.44 -5.52 1.99
C PRO A 107 -8.54 -6.04 0.87
N LEU A 108 -7.27 -5.61 0.84
CA LEU A 108 -6.28 -6.08 -0.14
C LEU A 108 -5.38 -7.14 0.50
N TYR A 109 -5.59 -8.41 0.16
CA TYR A 109 -4.76 -9.49 0.68
C TYR A 109 -4.60 -10.65 -0.29
N SER A 110 -3.35 -10.86 -0.72
CA SER A 110 -2.92 -12.00 -1.51
C SER A 110 -1.87 -12.77 -0.72
N PRO A 111 -2.23 -13.93 -0.13
CA PRO A 111 -1.38 -14.63 0.81
C PRO A 111 -0.10 -15.14 0.18
N ASP A 112 -0.07 -15.47 -1.11
CA ASP A 112 1.12 -16.08 -1.73
C ASP A 112 1.53 -15.36 -3.02
N CYS A 113 0.57 -14.89 -3.80
CA CYS A 113 0.80 -14.38 -5.16
C CYS A 113 0.82 -12.85 -5.25
N GLY A 114 1.69 -12.36 -6.12
CA GLY A 114 1.85 -10.94 -6.41
C GLY A 114 0.84 -10.36 -7.40
N TYR A 115 0.84 -9.04 -7.49
CA TYR A 115 0.03 -8.26 -8.42
C TYR A 115 0.56 -6.82 -8.53
N THR A 116 0.10 -6.10 -9.56
CA THR A 116 0.25 -4.64 -9.64
C THR A 116 -1.05 -3.96 -9.29
N PHE A 117 -1.01 -2.96 -8.40
CA PHE A 117 -2.13 -2.09 -8.05
C PHE A 117 -1.76 -0.65 -8.33
N ASP A 118 -2.24 -0.12 -9.44
CA ASP A 118 -1.90 1.21 -9.94
C ASP A 118 -3.12 2.15 -9.88
N ARG A 119 -2.89 3.37 -9.38
CA ARG A 119 -3.92 4.43 -9.30
C ARG A 119 -5.18 4.01 -8.57
N GLY A 120 -5.05 3.13 -7.59
CA GLY A 120 -6.20 2.72 -6.80
C GLY A 120 -6.48 3.64 -5.62
N HIS A 121 -7.72 3.57 -5.16
CA HIS A 121 -8.25 4.35 -4.04
C HIS A 121 -8.73 3.38 -2.96
N VAL A 122 -8.12 3.40 -1.78
CA VAL A 122 -8.53 2.55 -0.67
C VAL A 122 -8.90 3.42 0.52
N HIS A 123 -10.14 3.32 1.00
CA HIS A 123 -10.65 4.21 2.04
C HIS A 123 -11.77 3.54 2.86
N ASN A 124 -12.14 4.16 3.99
CA ASN A 124 -13.12 3.64 4.94
C ASN A 124 -12.74 2.27 5.52
N VAL A 125 -11.45 2.00 5.71
CA VAL A 125 -10.92 0.70 6.13
C VAL A 125 -10.07 0.84 7.39
N GLY A 126 -9.96 -0.23 8.19
CA GLY A 126 -9.04 -0.24 9.31
C GLY A 126 -7.65 -0.75 8.94
N ARG A 127 -7.54 -1.71 8.01
CA ARG A 127 -6.28 -2.34 7.61
C ARG A 127 -6.19 -2.47 6.08
N SER A 128 -5.86 -1.39 5.37
CA SER A 128 -6.02 -1.33 3.90
C SER A 128 -5.43 -2.51 3.13
N SER A 129 -4.16 -2.85 3.40
CA SER A 129 -3.47 -3.91 2.66
C SER A 129 -2.51 -4.70 3.52
N ARG A 130 -2.31 -5.97 3.17
CA ARG A 130 -1.20 -6.79 3.64
C ARG A 130 -0.49 -7.41 2.45
N VAL A 131 0.58 -6.76 2.00
CA VAL A 131 1.40 -7.26 0.88
C VAL A 131 2.37 -8.31 1.40
N ARG A 132 2.61 -9.35 0.60
CA ARG A 132 3.53 -10.43 0.97
C ARG A 132 4.65 -10.60 -0.04
N ASN A 133 4.32 -11.01 -1.27
CA ASN A 133 5.31 -11.29 -2.30
C ASN A 133 4.95 -10.58 -3.61
N ASP A 134 5.98 -10.22 -4.39
CA ASP A 134 5.87 -9.85 -5.82
C ASP A 134 4.81 -8.78 -6.10
N THR A 135 4.56 -7.89 -5.14
CA THR A 135 3.47 -6.91 -5.20
C THR A 135 4.02 -5.51 -5.41
N THR A 136 3.52 -4.82 -6.43
CA THR A 136 3.77 -3.40 -6.65
C THR A 136 2.49 -2.60 -6.44
N ILE A 137 2.53 -1.62 -5.55
CA ILE A 137 1.48 -0.61 -5.41
C ILE A 137 2.05 0.72 -5.87
N SER A 138 1.43 1.34 -6.86
CA SER A 138 1.91 2.60 -7.43
C SER A 138 0.82 3.63 -7.64
N ASN A 139 1.21 4.91 -7.59
CA ASN A 139 0.35 6.05 -7.94
C ASN A 139 -1.00 6.05 -7.21
N SER A 140 -1.09 5.45 -6.03
CA SER A 140 -2.35 5.15 -5.34
C SER A 140 -2.56 6.02 -4.10
N TYR A 141 -3.83 6.23 -3.73
CA TYR A 141 -4.24 6.91 -2.50
C TYR A 141 -4.84 5.88 -1.55
N ILE A 142 -4.15 5.63 -0.42
CA ILE A 142 -4.52 4.60 0.55
C ILE A 142 -4.69 5.25 1.91
N TYR A 143 -5.89 5.19 2.47
CA TYR A 143 -6.19 5.75 3.78
C TYR A 143 -6.95 4.78 4.68
N SER A 144 -6.27 4.33 5.74
CA SER A 144 -6.88 3.55 6.82
C SER A 144 -7.34 4.45 7.97
N ASP A 145 -8.59 4.88 7.95
CA ASP A 145 -9.19 5.82 8.92
C ASP A 145 -10.38 5.25 9.71
N ARG A 146 -10.90 4.09 9.32
CA ARG A 146 -12.00 3.44 10.05
C ARG A 146 -11.47 2.92 11.39
N THR A 147 -12.07 3.40 12.48
CA THR A 147 -11.75 3.00 13.86
C THR A 147 -12.87 2.17 14.47
N GLY A 148 -12.49 1.26 15.37
CA GLY A 148 -13.40 0.39 16.11
C GLY A 148 -12.76 -0.06 17.42
N ASP A 149 -13.39 -1.02 18.08
CA ASP A 149 -12.96 -1.59 19.37
C ASP A 149 -12.25 -2.94 19.23
N SER A 150 -11.95 -3.37 18.00
CA SER A 150 -11.39 -4.70 17.72
C SER A 150 -10.02 -4.95 18.33
N ARG A 151 -9.36 -3.88 18.81
CA ARG A 151 -7.96 -3.85 19.28
C ARG A 151 -6.97 -4.30 18.21
N ALA A 152 -7.39 -4.41 16.95
CA ALA A 152 -6.51 -4.81 15.87
C ALA A 152 -5.41 -3.77 15.65
N HIS A 153 -4.21 -4.25 15.30
CA HIS A 153 -3.16 -3.39 14.78
C HIS A 153 -3.55 -2.96 13.36
N ARG A 154 -3.91 -1.68 13.24
CA ARG A 154 -4.27 -1.02 11.99
C ARG A 154 -3.06 -0.43 11.29
N GLY A 155 -3.20 -0.19 10.00
CA GLY A 155 -2.12 0.35 9.17
C GLY A 155 -2.59 0.66 7.76
N GLY A 156 -1.83 1.48 7.04
CA GLY A 156 -2.04 1.71 5.62
C GLY A 156 -1.66 0.45 4.84
N VAL A 157 -0.40 0.34 4.43
CA VAL A 157 0.11 -0.86 3.75
C VAL A 157 0.99 -1.66 4.71
N ALA A 158 0.48 -2.79 5.18
CA ALA A 158 1.18 -3.68 6.08
C ALA A 158 1.99 -4.74 5.32
N ASN A 159 3.04 -5.24 5.97
CA ASN A 159 3.76 -6.44 5.56
C ASN A 159 4.11 -7.26 6.80
N ASN A 160 4.00 -8.58 6.70
CA ASN A 160 4.25 -9.47 7.83
C ASN A 160 5.37 -10.51 7.56
N GLY A 161 6.23 -10.22 6.59
CA GLY A 161 7.19 -11.14 6.01
C GLY A 161 6.86 -11.44 4.54
N GLY A 162 7.86 -11.80 3.76
CA GLY A 162 7.81 -11.96 2.30
C GLY A 162 8.79 -11.04 1.59
N SER A 163 8.83 -11.10 0.26
CA SER A 163 9.88 -10.45 -0.53
C SER A 163 9.44 -9.86 -1.88
N ASN A 164 10.32 -9.07 -2.49
CA ASN A 164 10.16 -8.48 -3.83
C ASN A 164 8.90 -7.60 -3.95
N ASN A 165 8.77 -6.63 -3.05
CA ASN A 165 7.64 -5.71 -3.04
C ASN A 165 8.09 -4.29 -3.37
N ALA A 166 7.17 -3.48 -3.92
CA ALA A 166 7.43 -2.07 -4.21
C ALA A 166 6.23 -1.18 -3.90
N LEU A 167 6.47 -0.05 -3.23
CA LEU A 167 5.54 1.07 -3.06
C LEU A 167 6.14 2.29 -3.73
N ILE A 168 5.52 2.78 -4.80
CA ILE A 168 6.07 3.84 -5.64
C ILE A 168 5.04 4.96 -5.86
N ASN A 169 5.37 6.21 -5.53
CA ASN A 169 4.50 7.36 -5.78
C ASN A 169 3.10 7.24 -5.18
N ASN A 170 2.98 6.79 -3.93
CA ASN A 170 1.69 6.68 -3.25
C ASN A 170 1.49 7.76 -2.19
N VAL A 171 0.23 8.06 -1.87
CA VAL A 171 -0.13 8.68 -0.59
C VAL A 171 -0.67 7.58 0.32
N ILE A 172 0.01 7.34 1.45
CA ILE A 172 -0.33 6.25 2.38
C ILE A 172 -0.53 6.82 3.78
N LYS A 173 -1.76 6.69 4.28
CA LYS A 173 -2.18 7.25 5.56
C LYS A 173 -2.80 6.19 6.46
N CYS A 174 -2.62 6.40 7.76
CA CYS A 174 -3.37 5.65 8.78
C CYS A 174 -3.64 6.53 9.98
N SER A 175 -4.90 6.67 10.39
CA SER A 175 -5.31 7.56 11.48
C SER A 175 -6.31 6.90 12.42
N GLY A 176 -6.39 7.41 13.65
CA GLY A 176 -7.35 7.00 14.68
C GLY A 176 -6.86 5.89 15.63
N VAL A 177 -7.76 5.40 16.49
CA VAL A 177 -7.47 4.39 17.53
C VAL A 177 -7.02 3.07 16.93
N GLY A 178 -5.92 2.49 17.42
CA GLY A 178 -5.37 1.22 16.92
C GLY A 178 -4.46 1.36 15.69
N CYS A 179 -4.32 2.56 15.12
CA CYS A 179 -3.36 2.80 14.05
C CYS A 179 -1.92 2.59 14.55
N SER A 180 -1.19 1.67 13.92
CA SER A 180 0.19 1.35 14.27
C SER A 180 1.19 2.24 13.54
N ALA A 181 1.02 2.36 12.23
CA ALA A 181 1.88 3.10 11.30
C ALA A 181 1.18 3.27 9.94
N ALA A 182 1.66 4.17 9.08
CA ALA A 182 1.29 4.15 7.66
C ALA A 182 1.82 2.86 7.00
N LEU A 183 3.06 2.47 7.34
CA LEU A 183 3.73 1.26 6.83
C LEU A 183 4.21 0.34 7.98
N PRO A 184 3.34 -0.50 8.56
CA PRO A 184 3.77 -1.50 9.53
C PRO A 184 4.38 -2.72 8.84
N MET A 185 5.71 -2.81 8.80
CA MET A 185 6.43 -3.99 8.32
C MET A 185 7.04 -4.78 9.49
N TYR A 186 6.55 -6.01 9.69
CA TYR A 186 6.87 -6.85 10.84
C TYR A 186 7.25 -8.27 10.39
N GLY A 187 8.40 -8.81 10.80
CA GLY A 187 8.75 -10.21 10.51
C GLY A 187 7.99 -11.21 11.39
N ASP A 188 6.66 -11.28 11.24
CA ASP A 188 5.80 -12.15 12.07
C ASP A 188 5.77 -13.59 11.56
N VAL A 189 5.72 -13.80 10.24
CA VAL A 189 5.62 -15.13 9.63
C VAL A 189 6.82 -15.51 8.76
N ALA A 190 7.59 -14.52 8.31
CA ALA A 190 8.83 -14.68 7.56
C ALA A 190 9.67 -13.39 7.70
N PRO A 191 10.96 -13.38 7.30
CA PRO A 191 11.71 -12.15 7.14
C PRO A 191 11.04 -11.17 6.17
N VAL A 192 11.22 -9.87 6.39
CA VAL A 192 10.82 -8.82 5.43
C VAL A 192 12.04 -8.51 4.56
N GLU A 193 11.96 -8.80 3.26
CA GLU A 193 13.11 -8.72 2.37
C GLU A 193 12.79 -7.99 1.07
N ASP A 194 13.79 -7.38 0.43
CA ASP A 194 13.68 -6.77 -0.91
C ASP A 194 12.41 -5.94 -1.09
N TYR A 195 12.33 -4.84 -0.34
CA TYR A 195 11.19 -3.95 -0.35
C TYR A 195 11.64 -2.55 -0.73
N LEU A 196 11.22 -2.10 -1.92
CA LEU A 196 11.40 -0.72 -2.36
C LEU A 196 10.25 0.15 -1.87
N ILE A 197 10.54 1.17 -1.06
CA ILE A 197 9.62 2.22 -0.65
C ILE A 197 10.17 3.51 -1.25
N GLN A 198 9.65 3.90 -2.42
CA GLN A 198 10.18 5.02 -3.18
C GLN A 198 9.15 6.10 -3.43
N HIS A 199 9.52 7.35 -3.13
CA HIS A 199 8.73 8.53 -3.44
C HIS A 199 7.28 8.42 -2.96
N ASN A 200 7.04 8.00 -1.72
CA ASN A 200 5.70 7.98 -1.13
C ASN A 200 5.52 9.15 -0.17
N LEU A 201 4.30 9.64 -0.03
CA LEU A 201 3.88 10.54 1.03
C LEU A 201 3.24 9.73 2.16
N LEU A 202 3.86 9.75 3.33
CA LEU A 202 3.48 8.96 4.49
C LEU A 202 2.99 9.86 5.63
N SER A 203 1.87 9.49 6.25
CA SER A 203 1.32 10.22 7.39
C SER A 203 0.59 9.27 8.34
N THR A 204 0.74 9.44 9.67
CA THR A 204 0.04 8.56 10.60
C THR A 204 -0.23 9.14 11.98
N THR A 205 -1.29 8.67 12.64
CA THR A 205 -1.45 8.86 14.10
C THR A 205 -0.74 7.78 14.95
N GLY A 206 -0.05 6.83 14.30
CA GLY A 206 0.68 5.73 14.92
C GLY A 206 1.95 6.14 15.66
N ARG A 207 2.65 5.17 16.24
CA ARG A 207 3.86 5.46 17.04
C ARG A 207 5.03 5.88 16.16
N TYR A 208 5.19 5.24 15.00
CA TYR A 208 6.16 5.61 13.98
C TYR A 208 5.46 5.68 12.63
N CYS A 209 5.93 6.53 11.71
CA CYS A 209 5.39 6.62 10.35
C CYS A 209 5.50 5.27 9.62
N ALA A 210 6.64 4.61 9.78
CA ALA A 210 6.92 3.29 9.22
C ALA A 210 7.73 2.42 10.20
N PHE A 211 7.61 1.11 10.04
CA PHE A 211 8.51 0.12 10.64
C PHE A 211 9.30 -0.59 9.55
N GLY A 212 10.62 -0.72 9.72
CA GLY A 212 11.56 -1.24 8.73
C GLY A 212 11.86 -2.75 8.79
N GLY A 213 10.98 -3.57 9.39
CA GLY A 213 11.12 -5.02 9.43
C GLY A 213 12.18 -5.60 10.38
N SER A 214 13.09 -4.79 10.95
CA SER A 214 14.14 -5.23 11.89
C SER A 214 13.77 -4.95 13.35
N LEU A 215 12.95 -5.80 13.96
CA LEU A 215 12.46 -5.65 15.33
C LEU A 215 12.79 -6.88 16.17
N ALA A 216 13.59 -6.71 17.23
CA ALA A 216 14.03 -7.80 18.10
C ALA A 216 12.88 -8.59 18.77
N SER A 217 11.71 -7.97 18.94
CA SER A 217 10.53 -8.61 19.52
C SER A 217 9.78 -9.51 18.54
N LYS A 218 10.21 -9.63 17.29
CA LYS A 218 9.54 -10.39 16.23
C LYS A 218 10.23 -11.74 15.98
N PRO A 219 9.49 -12.80 15.60
CA PRO A 219 10.07 -14.11 15.28
C PRO A 219 11.16 -14.08 14.22
N TYR A 220 11.01 -13.21 13.21
CA TYR A 220 12.00 -12.97 12.16
C TYR A 220 12.52 -11.53 12.27
N PRO A 221 13.45 -11.24 13.20
CA PRO A 221 13.76 -9.88 13.64
C PRO A 221 14.70 -9.12 12.68
N ASN A 222 15.01 -9.69 11.51
CA ASN A 222 16.08 -9.25 10.63
C ASN A 222 15.57 -8.97 9.23
N GLY A 223 15.16 -7.72 8.96
CA GLY A 223 14.84 -7.26 7.61
C GLY A 223 16.10 -6.97 6.78
N SER A 224 16.02 -7.19 5.46
CA SER A 224 17.13 -7.06 4.51
C SER A 224 16.70 -6.42 3.18
N ASN A 225 17.59 -5.68 2.53
CA ASN A 225 17.34 -5.00 1.25
C ASN A 225 16.06 -4.13 1.25
N ILE A 226 15.77 -3.49 2.37
CA ILE A 226 14.65 -2.56 2.53
C ILE A 226 15.14 -1.16 2.23
N ARG A 227 14.56 -0.51 1.23
CA ARG A 227 15.09 0.75 0.67
C ARG A 227 14.03 1.85 0.71
N PHE A 228 14.22 2.81 1.61
CA PHE A 228 13.43 4.04 1.68
C PHE A 228 14.15 5.13 0.89
N ILE A 229 13.63 5.45 -0.30
CA ILE A 229 14.26 6.38 -1.25
C ILE A 229 13.31 7.52 -1.59
N ASP A 230 13.75 8.77 -1.44
CA ASP A 230 13.02 9.97 -1.91
C ASP A 230 11.59 10.11 -1.35
N ASN A 231 11.28 9.55 -0.18
CA ASN A 231 9.93 9.64 0.41
C ASN A 231 9.72 10.94 1.19
N HIS A 232 8.46 11.35 1.26
CA HIS A 232 8.00 12.47 2.06
C HIS A 232 7.30 11.97 3.31
N PHE A 233 7.73 12.45 4.47
CA PHE A 233 7.12 12.16 5.77
C PHE A 233 6.36 13.41 6.22
N SER A 234 5.05 13.32 6.39
CA SER A 234 4.21 14.47 6.71
C SER A 234 4.12 14.71 8.21
N THR A 235 4.13 15.98 8.60
CA THR A 235 3.84 16.43 9.96
C THR A 235 2.36 16.71 10.21
N GLU A 236 1.46 16.25 9.32
CA GLU A 236 0.01 16.44 9.41
C GLU A 236 -0.58 16.06 10.78
N PHE A 237 -0.07 15.00 11.41
CA PHE A 237 -0.55 14.53 12.72
C PHE A 237 0.41 14.80 13.89
N PHE A 238 1.71 14.73 13.64
CA PHE A 238 2.77 14.96 14.64
C PHE A 238 4.01 15.53 13.96
N ASP A 239 4.78 16.36 14.68
CA ASP A 239 6.02 16.97 14.17
C ASP A 239 7.07 15.96 13.70
N THR A 240 6.95 14.69 14.09
CA THR A 240 7.86 13.61 13.68
C THR A 240 7.21 12.56 12.77
N CYS A 241 6.14 12.92 12.05
CA CYS A 241 5.16 12.04 11.40
C CYS A 241 4.43 11.10 12.37
N GLY A 242 5.12 10.12 12.94
CA GLY A 242 4.58 9.31 14.04
C GLY A 242 4.83 9.96 15.39
N LYS A 243 4.15 9.51 16.45
CA LYS A 243 4.31 10.05 17.82
C LYS A 243 5.74 10.01 18.37
N SER A 244 6.57 9.11 17.86
CA SER A 244 7.93 8.83 18.38
C SER A 244 9.00 8.90 17.30
N GLY A 245 8.65 9.23 16.05
CA GLY A 245 9.61 9.31 14.95
C GLY A 245 9.07 8.88 13.59
N ALA A 246 9.89 9.09 12.56
CA ALA A 246 9.56 8.72 11.19
C ALA A 246 9.64 7.21 10.97
N VAL A 247 10.79 6.59 11.24
CA VAL A 247 11.00 5.15 11.00
C VAL A 247 11.59 4.49 12.23
N ALA A 248 11.09 3.30 12.58
CA ALA A 248 11.64 2.45 13.63
C ALA A 248 11.91 1.03 13.13
N GLY A 249 12.68 0.27 13.89
CA GLY A 249 12.98 -1.13 13.54
C GLY A 249 13.63 -1.24 12.17
N PHE A 250 14.55 -0.33 11.84
CA PHE A 250 15.24 -0.27 10.57
C PHE A 250 16.74 -0.18 10.84
N ALA A 251 17.50 -1.16 10.35
CA ALA A 251 18.96 -1.17 10.49
C ALA A 251 19.57 -0.53 9.23
N ASN A 252 19.79 0.78 9.25
CA ASN A 252 20.29 1.52 8.09
C ASN A 252 21.71 1.06 7.69
N ASN A 253 21.99 0.97 6.38
CA ASN A 253 23.26 0.50 5.81
C ASN A 253 23.68 -0.91 6.25
N VAL A 254 22.73 -1.71 6.73
CA VAL A 254 22.94 -3.10 7.16
C VAL A 254 22.12 -4.00 6.24
N ARG A 255 22.68 -5.12 5.79
CA ARG A 255 22.00 -6.12 4.94
C ARG A 255 21.35 -5.52 3.67
N GLY A 256 21.99 -4.52 3.05
CA GLY A 256 21.48 -3.85 1.85
C GLY A 256 20.34 -2.86 2.11
N ASN A 257 20.02 -2.57 3.37
CA ASN A 257 19.03 -1.55 3.71
C ASN A 257 19.55 -0.15 3.38
N GLU A 258 18.68 0.69 2.85
CA GLU A 258 19.01 2.04 2.40
C GLU A 258 17.97 3.06 2.89
N PHE A 259 18.43 4.21 3.37
CA PHE A 259 17.60 5.34 3.71
C PHE A 259 18.22 6.61 3.14
N THR A 260 17.73 7.07 1.99
CA THR A 260 18.31 8.19 1.25
C THR A 260 17.24 9.08 0.64
N GLY A 261 17.55 10.38 0.49
CA GLY A 261 16.66 11.35 -0.16
C GLY A 261 15.32 11.63 0.54
N ASN A 262 15.07 11.05 1.71
CA ASN A 262 13.81 11.23 2.44
C ASN A 262 13.75 12.61 3.10
N VAL A 263 12.59 13.27 3.01
CA VAL A 263 12.38 14.65 3.47
C VAL A 263 11.08 14.82 4.27
N TRP A 264 11.01 15.86 5.09
CA TRP A 264 9.76 16.30 5.70
C TRP A 264 8.88 16.92 4.61
N HIS A 265 7.64 16.49 4.50
CA HIS A 265 6.77 16.89 3.40
C HIS A 265 6.56 18.40 3.34
N GLU A 266 6.31 19.01 4.50
CA GLU A 266 5.91 20.40 4.65
C GLU A 266 7.06 21.38 4.44
N THR A 267 8.30 20.95 4.69
CA THR A 267 9.47 21.86 4.67
C THR A 267 10.49 21.51 3.59
N GLY A 268 10.44 20.28 3.05
CA GLY A 268 11.47 19.76 2.15
C GLY A 268 12.83 19.53 2.83
N LEU A 269 12.94 19.72 4.15
CA LEU A 269 14.18 19.48 4.87
C LEU A 269 14.47 17.97 4.94
N PRO A 270 15.73 17.55 4.79
CA PRO A 270 16.11 16.15 4.93
C PRO A 270 15.68 15.55 6.28
N LEU A 271 15.20 14.30 6.27
CA LEU A 271 15.14 13.49 7.47
C LEU A 271 16.57 13.11 7.86
N THR A 272 17.16 13.85 8.78
CA THR A 272 18.41 13.46 9.40
C THR A 272 18.14 12.30 10.35
N GLY A 273 18.68 11.12 10.02
CA GLY A 273 18.69 9.96 10.91
C GLY A 273 19.64 10.11 12.08
#